data_AF-A0A351RSX7-F1
#
_entry.id   AF-A0A351RSX7-F1
#
_cell.length_a   1.000
_cell.length_b   1.000
_cell.length_c   1.000
_cell.angle_alpha   90.00
_cell.angle_beta   90.00
_cell.angle_gamma   90.00
#
_symmetry.space_group_name_H-M   'P 1'
#
loop_
_entity.id
_entity.type
_entity.pdbx_description
1 polymer ?
#
loop_
_entity_poly.entity_id
_entity_poly.type
_entity_poly.pdbx_seq_one_letter_code
_entity_poly.pdbx_strand_id
1 'polypeptide(L)'
;MERGLGMERGFRLFIFISLAIAIILAVFISPFASNSPDGLEKVAEDRGFLNMAKSVWRYSPFSDYSITGIENNYISTGLSGIIGIVIVFIITLILAKKIIAK
;
A
#
# COMPACT_ATOMS: atom_id res chain seq x y z
N MET A 1 -29.88 17.34 -22.14
CA MET A 1 -29.34 17.29 -20.77
C MET A 1 -28.71 15.92 -20.43
N GLU A 2 -28.21 15.14 -21.40
CA GLU A 2 -27.65 13.80 -21.14
C GLU A 2 -26.12 13.74 -21.05
N ARG A 3 -25.42 14.81 -21.49
CA ARG A 3 -23.94 14.83 -21.55
C ARG A 3 -23.25 14.84 -20.18
N GLY A 4 -23.93 15.23 -19.10
CA GLY A 4 -23.36 15.24 -17.74
C GLY A 4 -23.31 13.87 -17.06
N LEU A 5 -24.27 12.99 -17.35
CA LEU A 5 -24.37 11.66 -16.74
C LEU A 5 -23.29 10.68 -17.24
N GLY A 6 -22.86 10.83 -18.49
CA GLY A 6 -21.83 9.97 -19.09
C GLY A 6 -20.44 10.19 -18.48
N MET A 7 -20.09 11.45 -18.22
CA MET A 7 -18.77 11.82 -17.68
C MET A 7 -18.61 11.40 -16.21
N GLU A 8 -19.65 11.58 -15.39
CA GLU A 8 -19.71 11.08 -14.00
C GLU A 8 -19.59 9.55 -13.93
N ARG A 9 -20.28 8.84 -14.82
CA ARG A 9 -20.21 7.36 -14.89
C ARG A 9 -18.82 6.89 -15.31
N GLY A 10 -18.22 7.52 -16.32
CA GLY A 10 -16.88 7.19 -16.78
C GLY A 10 -15.82 7.42 -15.71
N PHE A 11 -15.90 8.55 -14.99
CA PHE A 11 -14.98 8.86 -13.91
C PHE A 11 -15.11 7.90 -12.72
N ARG A 12 -16.33 7.58 -12.28
CA ARG A 12 -16.55 6.59 -11.21
C ARG A 12 -16.04 5.22 -11.61
N LEU A 13 -16.32 4.80 -12.85
CA LEU A 13 -15.84 3.53 -13.38
C LEU A 13 -14.31 3.47 -13.38
N PHE A 14 -13.63 4.54 -13.82
CA PHE A 14 -12.17 4.64 -13.76
C PHE A 14 -11.65 4.44 -12.33
N ILE A 15 -12.20 5.16 -11.35
CA ILE A 15 -11.79 5.03 -9.94
C ILE A 15 -11.95 3.59 -9.44
N PHE A 16 -13.09 2.95 -9.70
CA PHE A 16 -13.33 1.57 -9.26
C PHE A 16 -12.40 0.56 -9.95
N ILE A 17 -12.16 0.71 -11.26
CA ILE A 17 -11.25 -0.15 -12.00
C ILE A 17 -9.82 0.01 -11.47
N SER A 18 -9.34 1.24 -11.31
CA SER A 18 -7.99 1.50 -10.79
C SER A 18 -7.81 0.98 -9.37
N LEU A 19 -8.83 1.12 -8.51
CA LEU A 19 -8.82 0.56 -7.16
C LEU A 19 -8.76 -0.98 -7.18
N ALA A 20 -9.55 -1.62 -8.04
CA ALA A 20 -9.53 -3.07 -8.20
C ALA A 20 -8.16 -3.57 -8.68
N ILE A 21 -7.55 -2.89 -9.66
CA ILE A 21 -6.20 -3.20 -10.13
C ILE A 21 -5.20 -3.08 -8.99
N ALA A 22 -5.23 -1.99 -8.21
CA ALA A 22 -4.32 -1.80 -7.08
C ALA A 22 -4.43 -2.94 -6.05
N ILE A 23 -5.65 -3.36 -5.71
CA ILE A 23 -5.88 -4.48 -4.78
C ILE A 23 -5.33 -5.79 -5.36
N ILE A 24 -5.56 -6.05 -6.65
CA ILE A 24 -5.04 -7.25 -7.31
C ILE A 24 -3.50 -7.28 -7.26
N LEU A 25 -2.86 -6.15 -7.56
CA LEU A 25 -1.39 -6.03 -7.49
C LEU A 25 -0.87 -6.29 -6.08
N ALA A 26 -1.50 -5.69 -5.07
CA ALA A 26 -1.10 -5.88 -3.67
C ALA A 26 -1.24 -7.33 -3.19
N VAL A 27 -2.33 -8.01 -3.56
CA VAL A 27 -2.62 -9.37 -3.06
C VAL A 27 -1.91 -10.45 -3.87
N PHE A 28 -1.89 -10.33 -5.19
CA PHE A 28 -1.45 -11.42 -6.06
C PHE A 28 -0.06 -11.23 -6.65
N ILE A 29 0.44 -9.99 -6.76
CA ILE A 29 1.73 -9.72 -7.39
C ILE A 29 2.79 -9.38 -6.34
N SER A 30 2.46 -8.54 -5.36
CA SER A 30 3.40 -8.13 -4.30
C SER A 30 4.07 -9.27 -3.54
N PRO A 31 3.40 -10.41 -3.24
CA PRO A 31 4.07 -11.50 -2.53
C PRO A 31 5.16 -12.22 -3.34
N PHE A 32 5.24 -11.97 -4.65
CA PHE A 32 6.31 -12.45 -5.54
C PHE A 32 7.40 -11.40 -5.78
N ALA A 33 7.40 -10.30 -5.02
CA ALA A 33 8.48 -9.33 -5.06
C ALA A 33 9.83 -9.97 -4.65
N SER A 34 10.92 -9.38 -5.14
CA SER A 34 12.27 -9.89 -4.86
C SER A 34 12.57 -9.83 -3.36
N ASN A 35 13.14 -10.92 -2.82
CA ASN A 35 13.65 -10.99 -1.45
C ASN A 35 15.12 -10.52 -1.34
N SER A 36 15.70 -9.97 -2.39
CA SER A 36 17.08 -9.49 -2.37
C SER A 36 17.19 -8.21 -1.54
N PRO A 37 18.28 -8.03 -0.77
CA PRO A 37 18.48 -6.83 0.03
C PRO A 37 18.57 -5.60 -0.86
N ASP A 38 17.97 -4.50 -0.41
CA ASP A 38 18.11 -3.22 -1.10
C ASP A 38 19.54 -2.64 -0.95
N GLY A 39 19.84 -1.53 -1.61
CA GLY A 39 21.18 -0.94 -1.57
C GLY A 39 21.64 -0.49 -0.18
N LEU A 40 20.73 -0.04 0.68
CA LEU A 40 21.05 0.33 2.06
C LEU A 40 21.27 -0.92 2.91
N GLU A 41 20.39 -1.91 2.76
CA GLU A 41 20.46 -3.18 3.47
C GLU A 41 21.72 -3.96 3.11
N LYS A 42 22.07 -4.01 1.81
CA LYS A 42 23.29 -4.66 1.31
C LYS A 42 24.54 -3.99 1.87
N VAL A 43 24.61 -2.66 1.90
CA VAL A 43 25.74 -1.94 2.50
C VAL A 43 25.81 -2.19 4.00
N ALA A 44 24.67 -2.23 4.69
CA ALA A 44 24.61 -2.52 6.12
C ALA A 44 25.06 -3.95 6.44
N GLU A 45 24.71 -4.91 5.59
CA GLU A 45 25.17 -6.30 5.67
C GLU A 45 26.69 -6.38 5.44
N ASP A 46 27.18 -5.80 4.34
CA ASP A 46 28.60 -5.85 3.95
C ASP A 46 29.52 -5.18 4.99
N ARG A 47 29.00 -4.18 5.72
CA ARG A 47 29.72 -3.47 6.79
C ARG A 47 29.42 -4.01 8.20
N GLY A 48 28.58 -5.03 8.33
CA GLY A 48 28.30 -5.73 9.58
C GLY A 48 27.44 -4.95 10.59
N PHE A 49 26.70 -3.92 10.16
CA PHE A 49 25.83 -3.13 11.04
C PHE A 49 24.33 -3.33 10.82
N LEU A 50 23.94 -4.28 9.97
CA LEU A 50 22.53 -4.60 9.71
C LEU A 50 21.72 -4.86 11.00
N ASN A 51 22.31 -5.57 11.98
CA ASN A 51 21.67 -5.89 13.26
C ASN A 51 21.42 -4.66 14.16
N MET A 52 21.98 -3.48 13.84
CA MET A 52 21.68 -2.24 14.54
C MET A 52 20.40 -1.56 14.02
N ALA A 53 19.84 -2.04 12.90
CA ALA A 53 18.59 -1.54 12.37
C ALA A 53 17.46 -1.72 13.40
N LYS A 54 16.74 -0.64 13.67
CA LYS A 54 15.60 -0.62 14.58
C LYS A 54 14.46 0.10 13.89
N SER A 55 13.24 -0.41 14.06
CA SER A 55 12.06 0.32 13.68
C SER A 55 11.99 1.64 14.45
N VAL A 56 11.65 2.73 13.75
CA VAL A 56 11.46 4.06 14.36
C VAL A 56 10.42 4.00 15.48
N TRP A 57 9.42 3.13 15.31
CA TRP A 57 8.41 2.86 16.31
C TRP A 57 8.36 1.37 16.66
N ARG A 58 8.67 1.06 17.93
CA ARG A 58 8.67 -0.31 18.47
C ARG A 58 7.33 -1.02 18.31
N TYR A 59 6.22 -0.29 18.29
CA TYR A 59 4.87 -0.83 18.16
C TYR A 59 4.30 -0.65 16.75
N SER A 60 5.16 -0.46 15.74
CA SER A 60 4.72 -0.35 14.35
C SER A 60 4.00 -1.64 13.93
N PRO A 61 2.71 -1.58 13.55
CA PRO A 61 1.96 -2.77 13.17
C PRO A 61 2.28 -3.27 11.74
N PHE A 62 3.09 -2.54 10.97
CA PHE A 62 3.40 -2.79 9.55
C PHE A 62 4.91 -2.78 9.24
N SER A 63 5.78 -3.20 10.18
CA SER A 63 7.24 -3.24 9.92
C SER A 63 7.56 -4.26 8.83
N ASP A 64 8.46 -3.90 7.90
CA ASP A 64 8.89 -4.76 6.79
C ASP A 64 7.73 -5.34 5.98
N TYR A 65 6.67 -4.53 5.80
CA TYR A 65 5.42 -4.93 5.13
C TYR A 65 4.69 -6.10 5.80
N SER A 66 5.00 -6.42 7.05
CA SER A 66 4.40 -7.51 7.82
C SER A 66 3.43 -6.99 8.89
N ILE A 67 2.37 -7.76 9.15
CA ILE A 67 1.40 -7.54 10.21
C ILE A 67 1.76 -8.38 11.43
N THR A 68 1.89 -7.74 12.58
CA THR A 68 2.13 -8.42 13.86
C THR A 68 1.03 -9.45 14.14
N GLY A 69 1.40 -10.72 14.35
CA GLY A 69 0.46 -11.81 14.63
C GLY A 69 0.08 -12.69 13.44
N ILE A 70 0.63 -12.42 12.24
CA ILE A 70 0.44 -13.28 11.05
C ILE A 70 1.78 -13.92 10.66
N GLU A 71 1.89 -15.24 10.81
CA GLU A 71 3.11 -16.00 10.52
C GLU A 71 3.38 -16.19 9.02
N ASN A 72 2.33 -16.20 8.20
CA ASN A 72 2.47 -16.38 6.75
C ASN A 72 2.83 -15.05 6.08
N ASN A 73 4.11 -14.90 5.69
CA ASN A 73 4.63 -13.71 5.02
C ASN A 73 3.83 -13.31 3.78
N TYR A 74 3.35 -14.25 2.96
CA TYR A 74 2.58 -13.94 1.76
C TYR A 74 1.24 -13.26 2.11
N ILE A 75 0.55 -13.80 3.12
CA ILE A 75 -0.72 -13.26 3.60
C ILE A 75 -0.49 -11.92 4.31
N SER A 76 0.57 -11.84 5.11
CA SER A 76 0.97 -10.66 5.87
C SER A 76 1.24 -9.46 4.96
N THR A 77 2.05 -9.65 3.91
CA THR A 77 2.38 -8.64 2.89
C THR A 77 1.15 -8.23 2.06
N GLY A 78 0.32 -9.19 1.66
CA GLY A 78 -0.89 -8.88 0.91
C GLY A 78 -1.87 -8.03 1.72
N LEU A 79 -2.08 -8.37 3.00
CA LEU A 79 -2.96 -7.64 3.90
C LEU A 79 -2.43 -6.25 4.24
N SER A 80 -1.12 -6.11 4.50
CA SER A 80 -0.52 -4.79 4.77
C SER A 80 -0.69 -3.86 3.57
N GLY A 81 -0.53 -4.40 2.36
CA GLY A 81 -0.81 -3.70 1.10
C GLY A 81 -2.27 -3.25 0.97
N ILE A 82 -3.25 -4.15 1.20
CA ILE A 82 -4.68 -3.79 1.16
C ILE A 82 -5.00 -2.68 2.16
N ILE A 83 -4.50 -2.78 3.39
CA ILE A 83 -4.76 -1.79 4.44
C ILE A 83 -4.20 -0.44 4.02
N GLY A 84 -2.98 -0.40 3.47
CA GLY A 84 -2.37 0.81 2.94
C GLY A 84 -3.22 1.46 1.84
N ILE A 85 -3.70 0.67 0.87
CA ILE A 85 -4.57 1.14 -0.22
C ILE A 85 -5.85 1.78 0.35
N VAL A 86 -6.52 1.12 1.29
CA VAL A 86 -7.76 1.61 1.89
C VAL A 86 -7.53 2.92 2.64
N ILE A 87 -6.46 3.01 3.44
CA ILE A 87 -6.12 4.23 4.19
C ILE A 87 -5.89 5.41 3.24
N VAL A 88 -5.03 5.24 2.23
CA VAL A 88 -4.71 6.30 1.27
C VAL A 88 -5.95 6.71 0.47
N PHE A 89 -6.77 5.75 0.05
CA PHE A 89 -8.00 6.01 -0.67
C PHE A 89 -8.99 6.85 0.15
N ILE A 90 -9.21 6.48 1.42
CA ILE A 90 -10.11 7.23 2.33
C ILE A 90 -9.58 8.64 2.56
N ILE A 91 -8.28 8.80 2.86
CA ILE A 91 -7.67 10.12 3.08
C ILE A 91 -7.85 11.01 1.85
N THR A 92 -7.59 10.46 0.68
CA THR A 92 -7.72 11.18 -0.59
C THR A 92 -9.17 11.59 -0.85
N LEU A 93 -10.14 10.72 -0.59
CA LEU A 93 -11.56 11.05 -0.72
C LEU A 93 -11.99 12.16 0.24
N ILE A 94 -11.54 12.11 1.49
CA ILE A 94 -11.84 13.16 2.49
C ILE A 94 -11.26 14.51 2.04
N LEU A 95 -10.00 14.52 1.59
CA LEU A 95 -9.33 15.72 1.10
C LEU A 95 -10.02 16.28 -0.15
N ALA A 96 -10.30 15.43 -1.14
CA ALA A 96 -10.98 15.82 -2.36
C ALA A 96 -12.36 16.44 -2.05
N LYS A 97 -13.14 15.82 -1.16
CA LYS A 97 -14.44 16.36 -0.73
C LYS A 97 -14.28 17.73 -0.05
N LYS A 98 -13.27 17.92 0.81
CA LYS A 98 -13.01 19.21 1.45
C LYS A 98 -12.59 20.30 0.46
N ILE A 99 -11.82 19.97 -0.56
CA ILE A 99 -11.39 20.92 -1.60
C ILE A 99 -12.56 21.34 -2.48
N ILE A 100 -13.42 20.40 -2.87
CA ILE A 100 -14.58 20.66 -3.74
C ILE A 100 -15.72 21.37 -3.00
N ALA A 101 -15.87 21.12 -1.69
CA ALA A 101 -16.89 21.75 -0.85
C ALA A 101 -16.54 23.19 -0.43
N LYS A 102 -15.40 23.72 -0.86
CA LYS A 102 -14.96 25.10 -0.66
C LYS A 102 -15.29 25.93 -1.89
#